data_AF-A0A2K8SVP0-F1
#
_entry.id   AF-A0A2K8SVP0-F1
#
_cell.length_a   1.000
_cell.length_b   1.000
_cell.length_c   1.000
_cell.angle_alpha   90.00
_cell.angle_beta   90.00
_cell.angle_gamma   90.00
#
_symmetry.space_group_name_H-M   'P 1'
#
loop_
_entity.id
_entity.type
_entity.pdbx_description
1 polymer ?
#
loop_
_entity_poly.entity_id
_entity_poly.type
_entity_poly.pdbx_seq_one_letter_code
_entity_poly.pdbx_strand_id
1 'polypeptide(L)'
;MLIAANLLTVKNATLVLIDEPERHLHRSIISPLLTLLFSIRHDCAFIVSTHDVMLPLANPGARTLLIRGCTYAGSSVSGWDADLVPLETEIDDDLKKDILGARRKLLFIEGTERSLDKPLYSLVFPNVSVVAKSSCRDVEHAVSSIRDAGDLHWLHAFGIVDNDRRTEADINRLKEKGVYALSVFSVESIYYHPRVQHLVAQRYAVVTGDDAPTCLANAKTAAITAVQPHVQRLSERTAEKALREEIFRHLPRREQITDGQPINVSIDVVRFVTAERERLQDALDAGNLAEIISQYPVRETPALAKIAQELGFQDREQYEGAVRKLLMDDNEALTFVKSLFGTLESDIEAA
;
A
#
# COMPACT_ATOMS: atom_id res chain seq x y z
N MET A 1 -38.96 7.52 2.64
CA MET A 1 -40.38 7.66 3.05
C MET A 1 -41.37 6.96 2.11
N LEU A 2 -41.11 6.84 0.80
CA LEU A 2 -42.04 6.16 -0.12
C LEU A 2 -42.11 4.62 0.07
N ILE A 3 -40.97 3.97 0.37
CA ILE A 3 -40.90 2.50 0.54
C ILE A 3 -41.77 2.03 1.70
N ALA A 4 -41.60 2.62 2.90
CA ALA A 4 -42.39 2.24 4.07
C ALA A 4 -43.89 2.48 3.88
N ALA A 5 -44.28 3.59 3.25
CA ALA A 5 -45.69 3.88 2.97
C ALA A 5 -46.31 2.85 2.02
N ASN A 6 -45.59 2.47 0.95
CA ASN A 6 -46.07 1.46 0.00
C ASN A 6 -46.14 0.07 0.64
N LEU A 7 -45.13 -0.32 1.43
CA LEU A 7 -45.10 -1.62 2.11
C LEU A 7 -46.17 -1.75 3.19
N LEU A 8 -46.51 -0.68 3.88
CA LEU A 8 -47.56 -0.71 4.92
C LEU A 8 -48.98 -0.65 4.35
N THR A 9 -49.15 -0.16 3.12
CA THR A 9 -50.48 0.02 2.50
C THR A 9 -50.82 -1.04 1.45
N VAL A 10 -49.87 -1.91 1.09
CA VAL A 10 -50.11 -3.00 0.14
C VAL A 10 -51.11 -4.01 0.71
N LYS A 11 -51.96 -4.57 -0.16
CA LYS A 11 -52.95 -5.60 0.22
C LYS A 11 -52.27 -6.86 0.76
N ASN A 12 -52.99 -7.61 1.58
CA ASN A 12 -52.49 -8.87 2.11
C ASN A 12 -52.19 -9.87 0.99
N ALA A 13 -51.23 -10.77 1.22
CA ALA A 13 -50.77 -11.77 0.26
C ALA A 13 -50.20 -11.19 -1.05
N THR A 14 -49.63 -9.99 -1.01
CA THR A 14 -48.95 -9.39 -2.17
C THR A 14 -47.48 -9.79 -2.20
N LEU A 15 -46.97 -10.12 -3.39
CA LEU A 15 -45.53 -10.23 -3.66
C LEU A 15 -44.96 -8.84 -3.94
N VAL A 16 -43.98 -8.41 -3.16
CA VAL A 16 -43.32 -7.12 -3.32
C VAL A 16 -41.89 -7.31 -3.80
N LEU A 17 -41.56 -6.66 -4.93
CA LEU A 17 -40.23 -6.62 -5.50
C LEU A 17 -39.58 -5.28 -5.14
N ILE A 18 -38.40 -5.31 -4.53
CA ILE A 18 -37.64 -4.13 -4.13
C ILE A 18 -36.30 -4.19 -4.85
N ASP A 19 -35.98 -3.15 -5.62
CA ASP A 19 -34.74 -3.08 -6.40
C ASP A 19 -33.85 -1.93 -5.90
N GLU A 20 -32.59 -2.26 -5.59
CA GLU A 20 -31.54 -1.39 -5.05
C GLU A 20 -32.04 -0.36 -4.01
N PRO A 21 -32.63 -0.81 -2.88
CA PRO A 21 -33.20 0.09 -1.88
C PRO A 21 -32.19 1.08 -1.29
N GLU A 22 -30.89 0.74 -1.30
CA GLU A 22 -29.77 1.58 -0.88
C GLU A 22 -29.53 2.81 -1.77
N ARG A 23 -30.06 2.83 -3.00
CA ARG A 23 -29.88 3.98 -3.92
C ARG A 23 -30.50 5.27 -3.37
N HIS A 24 -31.46 5.15 -2.46
CA HIS A 24 -32.25 6.26 -1.93
C HIS A 24 -32.03 6.52 -0.43
N LEU A 25 -31.25 5.68 0.26
CA LEU A 25 -31.02 5.79 1.69
C LEU A 25 -29.70 5.14 2.09
N HIS A 26 -28.99 5.72 3.07
CA HIS A 26 -27.73 5.15 3.55
C HIS A 26 -27.92 3.72 4.10
N ARG A 27 -27.01 2.81 3.74
CA ARG A 27 -27.06 1.36 4.05
C ARG A 27 -27.31 1.01 5.53
N SER A 28 -26.75 1.81 6.44
CA SER A 28 -26.92 1.60 7.89
C SER A 28 -28.35 1.85 8.39
N ILE A 29 -29.20 2.49 7.59
CA ILE A 29 -30.59 2.79 7.92
C ILE A 29 -31.53 1.85 7.16
N ILE A 30 -31.23 1.55 5.89
CA ILE A 30 -32.13 0.77 5.04
C ILE A 30 -32.26 -0.68 5.50
N SER A 31 -31.14 -1.30 5.92
CA SER A 31 -31.12 -2.69 6.35
C SER A 31 -31.99 -2.90 7.61
N PRO A 32 -31.79 -2.15 8.71
CA PRO A 32 -32.68 -2.25 9.89
C PRO A 32 -34.16 -1.92 9.58
N LEU A 33 -34.40 -0.93 8.72
CA LEU A 33 -35.77 -0.51 8.36
C LEU A 33 -36.51 -1.61 7.60
N LEU A 34 -35.87 -2.24 6.62
CA LEU A 34 -36.46 -3.33 5.84
C LEU A 34 -36.71 -4.55 6.71
N THR A 35 -35.76 -4.95 7.55
CA THR A 35 -35.93 -6.06 8.51
C THR A 35 -37.16 -5.83 9.39
N LEU A 36 -37.35 -4.60 9.90
CA LEU A 36 -38.52 -4.26 10.69
C LEU A 36 -39.82 -4.36 9.86
N LEU A 37 -39.84 -3.86 8.63
CA LEU A 37 -41.02 -3.92 7.77
C LEU A 37 -41.39 -5.36 7.41
N PHE A 38 -40.40 -6.23 7.16
CA PHE A 38 -40.62 -7.65 6.92
C PHE A 38 -41.22 -8.35 8.15
N SER A 39 -40.80 -7.97 9.36
CA SER A 39 -41.39 -8.50 10.59
C SER A 39 -42.83 -8.01 10.86
N ILE A 40 -43.22 -6.86 10.31
CA ILE A 40 -44.58 -6.33 10.48
C ILE A 40 -45.56 -6.98 9.49
N ARG A 41 -45.07 -7.34 8.29
CA ARG A 41 -45.88 -7.82 7.17
C ARG A 41 -45.61 -9.28 6.82
N HIS A 42 -45.74 -10.17 7.82
CA HIS A 42 -45.62 -11.62 7.62
C HIS A 42 -46.66 -12.20 6.63
N ASP A 43 -47.70 -11.44 6.31
CA ASP A 43 -48.75 -11.77 5.35
C ASP A 43 -48.34 -11.55 3.89
N CYS A 44 -47.18 -10.97 3.62
CA CYS A 44 -46.67 -10.67 2.28
C CYS A 44 -45.36 -11.42 1.98
N ALA A 45 -45.04 -11.57 0.70
CA ALA A 45 -43.77 -12.12 0.24
C ALA A 45 -42.87 -11.00 -0.30
N PHE A 46 -41.56 -11.09 -0.07
CA PHE A 46 -40.60 -10.06 -0.46
C PHE A 46 -39.47 -10.68 -1.28
N ILE A 47 -39.11 -10.04 -2.38
CA ILE A 47 -37.88 -10.30 -3.13
C ILE A 47 -37.12 -8.97 -3.22
N VAL A 48 -35.87 -8.99 -2.77
CA VAL A 48 -35.02 -7.81 -2.75
C VAL A 48 -33.80 -8.06 -3.61
N SER A 49 -33.60 -7.20 -4.61
CA SER A 49 -32.36 -7.05 -5.34
C SER A 49 -31.56 -5.94 -4.66
N THR A 50 -30.35 -6.26 -4.18
CA THR A 50 -29.52 -5.32 -3.42
C THR A 50 -28.04 -5.65 -3.57
N HIS A 51 -27.20 -4.64 -3.47
CA HIS A 51 -25.75 -4.76 -3.29
C HIS A 51 -25.35 -4.67 -1.80
N ASP A 52 -26.30 -4.48 -0.88
CA ASP A 52 -26.03 -4.44 0.57
C ASP A 52 -26.02 -5.84 1.19
N VAL A 53 -24.80 -6.34 1.40
CA VAL A 53 -24.48 -7.61 2.06
C VAL A 53 -25.01 -7.72 3.49
N MET A 54 -25.27 -6.58 4.15
CA MET A 54 -25.76 -6.56 5.53
C MET A 54 -27.24 -6.96 5.61
N LEU A 55 -28.00 -6.86 4.52
CA LEU A 55 -29.42 -7.16 4.52
C LEU A 55 -29.70 -8.68 4.66
N PRO A 56 -29.06 -9.58 3.89
CA PRO A 56 -29.14 -11.02 4.14
C PRO A 56 -28.64 -11.42 5.53
N LEU A 57 -27.53 -10.82 5.99
CA LEU A 57 -26.96 -11.07 7.32
C LEU A 57 -27.93 -10.70 8.45
N ALA A 58 -28.66 -9.59 8.31
CA ALA A 58 -29.66 -9.17 9.27
C ALA A 58 -30.96 -9.99 9.23
N ASN A 59 -31.14 -10.86 8.22
CA ASN A 59 -32.33 -11.68 8.00
C ASN A 59 -31.94 -13.14 7.71
N PRO A 60 -31.39 -13.88 8.69
CA PRO A 60 -30.86 -15.22 8.48
C PRO A 60 -31.89 -16.25 7.98
N GLY A 61 -33.19 -16.00 8.21
CA GLY A 61 -34.27 -16.85 7.68
C GLY A 61 -34.61 -16.62 6.20
N ALA A 62 -33.95 -15.67 5.52
CA ALA A 62 -34.20 -15.35 4.12
C ALA A 62 -33.41 -16.30 3.19
N ARG A 63 -34.07 -16.77 2.12
CA ARG A 63 -33.37 -17.47 1.04
C ARG A 63 -32.64 -16.45 0.18
N THR A 64 -31.33 -16.56 0.09
CA THR A 64 -30.50 -15.63 -0.68
C THR A 64 -30.03 -16.29 -1.97
N LEU A 65 -30.25 -15.62 -3.10
CA LEU A 65 -29.75 -16.05 -4.42
C LEU A 65 -28.61 -15.12 -4.82
N LEU A 66 -27.41 -15.66 -4.98
CA LEU A 66 -26.22 -14.93 -5.42
C LEU A 66 -26.09 -15.05 -6.93
N ILE A 67 -26.19 -13.93 -7.65
CA ILE A 67 -26.04 -13.92 -9.11
C ILE A 67 -24.54 -13.76 -9.44
N ARG A 68 -23.98 -14.73 -10.14
CA ARG A 68 -22.56 -14.79 -10.55
C ARG A 68 -22.30 -14.16 -11.91
N GLY A 69 -23.24 -14.35 -12.82
CA GLY A 69 -23.08 -13.95 -14.20
C GLY A 69 -24.37 -14.07 -14.98
N CYS A 70 -24.38 -13.40 -16.14
CA CYS A 70 -25.51 -13.39 -17.05
C CYS A 70 -24.98 -13.65 -18.46
N THR A 71 -25.51 -14.68 -19.10
CA THR A 71 -25.22 -15.00 -20.51
C THR A 71 -26.26 -14.32 -21.40
N TYR A 72 -25.79 -13.78 -22.52
CA TYR A 72 -26.62 -13.07 -23.48
C TYR A 72 -26.58 -13.77 -24.84
N ALA A 73 -27.75 -13.94 -25.45
CA ALA A 73 -27.89 -14.29 -26.86
C ALA A 73 -28.38 -13.03 -27.61
N GLY A 74 -27.43 -12.25 -28.14
CA GLY A 74 -27.73 -10.93 -28.72
C GLY A 74 -28.12 -9.92 -27.66
N SER A 75 -29.30 -9.29 -27.81
CA SER A 75 -29.85 -8.33 -26.83
C SER A 75 -30.74 -8.97 -25.77
N SER A 76 -30.90 -10.29 -25.79
CA SER A 76 -31.75 -11.03 -24.84
C SER A 76 -30.91 -11.88 -23.90
N VAL A 77 -31.29 -11.91 -22.63
CA VAL A 77 -30.64 -12.77 -21.62
C VAL A 77 -30.99 -14.23 -21.92
N SER A 78 -29.97 -15.06 -22.12
CA SER A 78 -30.12 -16.50 -22.43
C SER A 78 -30.03 -17.38 -21.19
N GLY A 79 -29.44 -16.89 -20.10
CA GLY A 79 -29.32 -17.65 -18.86
C GLY A 79 -28.58 -16.88 -17.77
N TRP A 80 -28.87 -17.22 -16.54
CA TRP A 80 -28.24 -16.68 -15.35
C TRP A 80 -27.44 -17.78 -14.66
N ASP A 81 -26.22 -17.45 -14.25
CA ASP A 81 -25.43 -18.26 -13.34
C ASP A 81 -25.68 -17.76 -11.92
N ALA A 82 -26.27 -18.58 -11.06
CA ALA A 82 -26.71 -18.17 -9.74
C ALA A 82 -26.66 -19.31 -8.72
N ASP A 83 -26.16 -18.99 -7.53
CA ASP A 83 -26.05 -19.91 -6.41
C ASP A 83 -27.12 -19.62 -5.36
N LEU A 84 -27.77 -20.66 -4.85
CA LEU A 84 -28.67 -20.53 -3.71
C LEU A 84 -27.86 -20.71 -2.41
N VAL A 85 -27.86 -19.68 -1.57
CA VAL A 85 -27.19 -19.67 -0.28
C VAL A 85 -27.98 -20.51 0.75
N PRO A 86 -27.38 -21.49 1.43
CA PRO A 86 -28.04 -22.28 2.46
C PRO A 86 -28.42 -21.44 3.70
N LEU A 87 -29.54 -21.78 4.34
CA LEU A 87 -30.15 -21.04 5.46
C LEU A 87 -29.46 -21.24 6.83
N GLU A 88 -28.57 -22.23 7.00
CA GLU A 88 -28.08 -22.67 8.31
C GLU A 88 -26.55 -22.84 8.43
N THR A 89 -25.80 -22.44 7.42
CA THR A 89 -24.33 -22.39 7.52
C THR A 89 -23.91 -21.00 7.96
N GLU A 90 -23.02 -20.91 8.97
CA GLU A 90 -22.11 -19.76 9.05
C GLU A 90 -21.61 -19.52 7.63
N ILE A 91 -21.87 -18.32 7.10
CA ILE A 91 -21.53 -18.00 5.71
C ILE A 91 -20.07 -18.40 5.51
N ASP A 92 -19.86 -19.42 4.68
CA ASP A 92 -18.52 -19.94 4.41
C ASP A 92 -17.67 -18.78 3.92
N ASP A 93 -16.40 -18.76 4.28
CA ASP A 93 -15.50 -17.68 3.90
C ASP A 93 -15.42 -17.54 2.38
N ASP A 94 -15.64 -18.61 1.61
CA ASP A 94 -15.80 -18.56 0.15
C ASP A 94 -17.04 -17.76 -0.29
N LEU A 95 -18.18 -17.97 0.36
CA LEU A 95 -19.39 -17.20 0.07
C LEU A 95 -19.29 -15.74 0.57
N LYS A 96 -18.57 -15.50 1.67
CA LYS A 96 -18.17 -14.15 2.11
C LYS A 96 -17.27 -13.47 1.08
N LYS A 97 -16.29 -14.19 0.50
CA LYS A 97 -15.39 -13.69 -0.56
C LYS A 97 -16.17 -13.19 -1.77
N ASP A 98 -17.23 -13.90 -2.13
CA ASP A 98 -18.06 -13.61 -3.30
C ASP A 98 -19.07 -12.47 -3.07
N ILE A 99 -19.56 -12.33 -1.84
CA ILE A 99 -20.54 -11.31 -1.45
C ILE A 99 -19.86 -9.96 -1.10
N LEU A 100 -18.67 -9.95 -0.49
CA LEU A 100 -18.07 -8.75 0.13
C LEU A 100 -17.10 -7.92 -0.74
N GLY A 101 -16.76 -8.37 -1.94
CA GLY A 101 -15.93 -7.59 -2.85
C GLY A 101 -14.42 -7.60 -2.52
N ALA A 102 -13.71 -8.45 -3.27
CA ALA A 102 -12.34 -8.38 -3.79
C ALA A 102 -11.10 -8.06 -2.93
N ARG A 103 -11.09 -7.18 -1.91
CA ARG A 103 -9.80 -6.78 -1.27
C ARG A 103 -9.58 -7.40 0.10
N ARG A 104 -9.20 -8.68 0.10
CA ARG A 104 -8.78 -9.45 1.29
C ARG A 104 -7.44 -8.99 1.88
N LYS A 105 -6.62 -8.31 1.08
CA LYS A 105 -5.23 -7.98 1.38
C LYS A 105 -5.15 -6.52 1.77
N LEU A 106 -4.72 -6.24 2.99
CA LEU A 106 -4.46 -4.90 3.50
C LEU A 106 -2.96 -4.63 3.43
N LEU A 107 -2.59 -3.49 2.86
CA LEU A 107 -1.21 -3.02 2.81
C LEU A 107 -1.08 -1.73 3.61
N PHE A 108 -0.49 -1.83 4.79
CA PHE A 108 -0.22 -0.68 5.65
C PHE A 108 1.09 -0.02 5.24
N ILE A 109 1.07 1.30 5.09
CA ILE A 109 2.22 2.05 4.57
C ILE A 109 2.54 3.21 5.52
N GLU A 110 3.80 3.58 5.63
CA GLU A 110 4.20 4.77 6.39
C GLU A 110 3.80 6.05 5.63
N GLY A 111 3.32 7.04 6.38
CA GLY A 111 3.01 8.37 5.85
C GLY A 111 1.57 8.82 6.08
N THR A 112 1.10 9.71 5.21
CA THR A 112 -0.26 10.27 5.28
C THR A 112 -1.05 9.93 4.03
N GLU A 113 -2.36 10.16 4.06
CA GLU A 113 -3.24 9.95 2.90
C GLU A 113 -2.84 10.75 1.65
N ARG A 114 -2.06 11.82 1.82
CA ARG A 114 -1.53 12.67 0.72
C ARG A 114 -0.05 12.40 0.40
N SER A 115 0.52 11.35 0.99
CA SER A 115 1.92 10.98 0.74
C SER A 115 2.14 10.48 -0.68
N LEU A 116 3.38 10.60 -1.14
CA LEU A 116 3.89 10.10 -2.42
C LEU A 116 3.69 8.58 -2.57
N ASP A 117 3.71 7.88 -1.44
CA ASP A 117 3.62 6.45 -1.22
C ASP A 117 2.32 5.84 -1.72
N LYS A 118 1.18 6.39 -1.28
CA LYS A 118 -0.13 5.78 -1.53
C LYS A 118 -0.45 5.63 -3.03
N PRO A 119 -0.28 6.65 -3.88
CA PRO A 119 -0.52 6.50 -5.31
C PRO A 119 0.41 5.49 -5.99
N LEU A 120 1.68 5.41 -5.57
CA LEU A 120 2.64 4.46 -6.12
C LEU A 120 2.25 3.03 -5.74
N TYR A 121 2.07 2.76 -4.44
CA TYR A 121 1.79 1.42 -3.96
C TYR A 121 0.42 0.90 -4.42
N SER A 122 -0.58 1.78 -4.56
CA SER A 122 -1.89 1.40 -5.11
C SER A 122 -1.82 1.01 -6.59
N LEU A 123 -0.87 1.58 -7.34
CA LEU A 123 -0.61 1.23 -8.73
C LEU A 123 0.16 -0.10 -8.81
N VAL A 124 1.21 -0.25 -8.00
CA VAL A 124 2.07 -1.44 -7.98
C VAL A 124 1.29 -2.68 -7.51
N PHE A 125 0.39 -2.52 -6.53
CA PHE A 125 -0.39 -3.58 -5.93
C PHE A 125 -1.91 -3.31 -6.08
N PRO A 126 -2.49 -3.48 -7.28
CA PRO A 126 -3.90 -3.13 -7.52
C PRO A 126 -4.91 -4.00 -6.74
N ASN A 127 -4.49 -5.19 -6.34
CA ASN A 127 -5.30 -6.20 -5.67
C ASN A 127 -5.32 -6.06 -4.14
N VAL A 128 -4.67 -5.04 -3.57
CA VAL A 128 -4.63 -4.78 -2.14
C VAL A 128 -5.25 -3.43 -1.78
N SER A 129 -5.79 -3.32 -0.58
CA SER A 129 -6.26 -2.06 -0.01
C SER A 129 -5.12 -1.37 0.73
N VAL A 130 -4.64 -0.26 0.18
CA VAL A 130 -3.53 0.53 0.76
C VAL A 130 -4.04 1.49 1.83
N VAL A 131 -3.49 1.40 3.05
CA VAL A 131 -3.90 2.20 4.22
C VAL A 131 -2.67 2.89 4.84
N ALA A 132 -2.69 4.21 4.89
CA ALA A 132 -1.58 4.97 5.48
C ALA A 132 -1.61 4.96 7.02
N LYS A 133 -0.43 4.93 7.64
CA LYS A 133 -0.20 5.01 9.08
C LYS A 133 0.89 6.04 9.38
N SER A 134 0.73 6.77 10.48
CA SER A 134 1.57 7.91 10.85
C SER A 134 3.05 7.59 11.06
N SER A 135 3.39 6.35 11.41
CA SER A 135 4.77 5.94 11.65
C SER A 135 4.99 4.46 11.34
N CYS A 136 6.25 4.09 11.11
CA CYS A 136 6.66 2.69 11.01
C CYS A 136 6.17 1.82 12.20
N ARG A 137 6.12 2.37 13.43
CA ARG A 137 5.60 1.65 14.60
C ARG A 137 4.10 1.37 14.49
N ASP A 138 3.34 2.31 13.95
CA ASP A 138 1.90 2.14 13.73
C ASP A 138 1.62 1.13 12.61
N VAL A 139 2.48 1.06 11.59
CA VAL A 139 2.46 0.01 10.56
C VAL A 139 2.70 -1.36 11.20
N GLU A 140 3.78 -1.51 11.97
CA GLU A 140 4.11 -2.77 12.65
C GLU A 140 2.99 -3.22 13.59
N HIS A 141 2.44 -2.30 14.37
CA HIS A 141 1.31 -2.58 15.26
C HIS A 141 0.06 -3.00 14.48
N ALA A 142 -0.33 -2.26 13.45
CA ALA A 142 -1.53 -2.58 12.66
C ALA A 142 -1.43 -3.95 11.98
N VAL A 143 -0.26 -4.27 11.41
CA VAL A 143 -0.03 -5.58 10.78
C VAL A 143 -0.09 -6.68 11.84
N SER A 144 0.64 -6.52 12.94
CA SER A 144 0.67 -7.54 14.01
C SER A 144 -0.73 -7.78 14.58
N SER A 145 -1.49 -6.72 14.89
CA SER A 145 -2.85 -6.86 15.45
C SER A 145 -3.81 -7.64 14.56
N ILE A 146 -3.74 -7.44 13.24
CA ILE A 146 -4.59 -8.16 12.28
C ILE A 146 -4.09 -9.60 12.14
N ARG A 147 -2.78 -9.82 12.06
CA ARG A 147 -2.25 -11.18 11.94
C ARG A 147 -2.50 -12.02 13.19
N ASP A 148 -2.40 -11.42 14.37
CA ASP A 148 -2.68 -12.08 15.67
C ASP A 148 -4.17 -12.46 15.81
N ALA A 149 -5.06 -11.71 15.16
CA ALA A 149 -6.50 -11.98 15.11
C ALA A 149 -6.92 -12.84 13.89
N GLY A 150 -5.96 -13.54 13.27
CA GLY A 150 -6.19 -14.31 12.04
C GLY A 150 -7.32 -15.36 12.13
N ASP A 151 -7.57 -15.92 13.31
CA ASP A 151 -8.67 -16.87 13.53
C ASP A 151 -10.07 -16.22 13.54
N LEU A 152 -10.14 -14.89 13.63
CA LEU A 152 -11.39 -14.12 13.72
C LEU A 152 -11.80 -13.44 12.41
N HIS A 153 -10.93 -13.43 11.39
CA HIS A 153 -11.20 -12.79 10.10
C HIS A 153 -10.40 -13.38 8.93
N TRP A 154 -10.89 -13.22 7.70
CA TRP A 154 -10.24 -13.69 6.47
C TRP A 154 -9.25 -12.67 5.84
N LEU A 155 -8.86 -11.63 6.58
CA LEU A 155 -7.98 -10.56 6.11
C LEU A 155 -6.51 -10.94 6.22
N HIS A 156 -5.73 -10.61 5.20
CA HIS A 156 -4.28 -10.73 5.19
C HIS A 156 -3.66 -9.33 5.28
N ALA A 157 -2.85 -9.07 6.31
CA ALA A 157 -2.18 -7.80 6.49
C ALA A 157 -0.69 -7.87 6.17
N PHE A 158 -0.25 -6.89 5.38
CA PHE A 158 1.13 -6.65 5.02
C PHE A 158 1.49 -5.20 5.35
N GLY A 159 2.76 -4.93 5.60
CA GLY A 159 3.28 -3.58 5.83
C GLY A 159 4.43 -3.24 4.89
N ILE A 160 4.56 -1.98 4.50
CA ILE A 160 5.77 -1.42 3.87
C ILE A 160 6.29 -0.29 4.76
N VAL A 161 7.61 -0.29 4.99
CA VAL A 161 8.32 0.77 5.70
C VAL A 161 9.58 1.18 4.93
N ASP A 162 10.00 2.43 5.11
CA ASP A 162 11.28 2.90 4.58
C ASP A 162 12.44 2.02 5.10
N ASN A 163 13.40 1.72 4.23
CA ASN A 163 14.59 0.95 4.62
C ASN A 163 15.38 1.73 5.65
N ASP A 164 15.60 3.02 5.36
CA ASP A 164 16.11 3.95 6.34
C ASP A 164 17.45 3.45 6.94
N ARG A 165 18.25 2.68 6.17
CA ARG A 165 19.51 2.02 6.58
C ARG A 165 19.37 1.00 7.73
N ARG A 166 18.24 0.29 7.78
CA ARG A 166 18.04 -0.84 8.70
C ARG A 166 19.06 -1.95 8.43
N THR A 167 19.43 -2.66 9.49
CA THR A 167 20.26 -3.85 9.37
C THR A 167 19.48 -5.01 8.77
N GLU A 168 20.19 -5.98 8.20
CA GLU A 168 19.57 -7.22 7.73
C GLU A 168 18.81 -7.94 8.85
N ALA A 169 19.31 -7.90 10.09
CA ALA A 169 18.63 -8.48 11.24
C ALA A 169 17.27 -7.80 11.51
N ASP A 170 17.22 -6.47 11.47
CA ASP A 170 15.96 -5.73 11.63
C ASP A 170 15.00 -5.95 10.46
N ILE A 171 15.52 -6.01 9.23
CA ILE A 171 14.71 -6.30 8.03
C ILE A 171 14.07 -7.68 8.14
N ASN A 172 14.84 -8.69 8.55
CA ASN A 172 14.33 -10.05 8.73
C ASN A 172 13.28 -10.12 9.85
N ARG A 173 13.53 -9.46 10.99
CA ARG A 173 12.57 -9.37 12.10
C ARG A 173 11.25 -8.73 11.68
N LEU A 174 11.30 -7.66 10.88
CA LEU A 174 10.09 -7.02 10.35
C LEU A 174 9.37 -7.95 9.38
N LYS A 175 10.10 -8.64 8.51
CA LYS A 175 9.55 -9.56 7.52
C LYS A 175 8.81 -10.73 8.17
N GLU A 176 9.33 -11.28 9.27
CA GLU A 176 8.64 -12.31 10.07
C GLU A 176 7.25 -11.85 10.56
N LYS A 177 7.10 -10.55 10.84
CA LYS A 177 5.82 -9.94 11.21
C LYS A 177 4.95 -9.56 10.02
N GLY A 178 5.41 -9.73 8.78
CA GLY A 178 4.74 -9.28 7.55
C GLY A 178 4.96 -7.83 7.17
N VAL A 179 5.98 -7.20 7.75
CA VAL A 179 6.36 -5.83 7.43
C VAL A 179 7.63 -5.88 6.59
N TYR A 180 7.58 -5.28 5.41
CA TYR A 180 8.65 -5.32 4.44
C TYR A 180 9.33 -3.96 4.40
N ALA A 181 10.63 -3.96 4.65
CA ALA A 181 11.46 -2.80 4.37
C ALA A 181 11.75 -2.73 2.87
N LEU A 182 11.72 -1.52 2.30
CA LEU A 182 12.12 -1.31 0.90
C LEU A 182 13.57 -1.78 0.65
N SER A 183 13.89 -2.16 -0.59
CA SER A 183 15.30 -2.45 -0.98
C SER A 183 16.11 -1.17 -1.15
N VAL A 184 15.45 -0.02 -1.14
CA VAL A 184 16.00 1.34 -1.30
C VAL A 184 15.65 2.19 -0.08
N PHE A 185 16.33 3.32 0.10
CA PHE A 185 16.23 4.15 1.29
C PHE A 185 14.78 4.52 1.65
N SER A 186 14.05 5.07 0.68
CA SER A 186 12.64 5.46 0.82
C SER A 186 11.90 5.40 -0.52
N VAL A 187 10.61 5.71 -0.51
CA VAL A 187 9.79 5.78 -1.73
C VAL A 187 10.36 6.74 -2.79
N GLU A 188 10.96 7.86 -2.40
CA GLU A 188 11.59 8.80 -3.34
C GLU A 188 12.72 8.12 -4.12
N SER A 189 13.45 7.20 -3.49
CA SER A 189 14.48 6.43 -4.17
C SER A 189 13.94 5.57 -5.32
N ILE A 190 12.67 5.16 -5.27
CA ILE A 190 11.98 4.44 -6.35
C ILE A 190 11.68 5.40 -7.51
N TYR A 191 11.02 6.53 -7.22
CA TYR A 191 10.64 7.51 -8.24
C TYR A 191 11.85 8.08 -9.01
N TYR A 192 12.96 8.27 -8.30
CA TYR A 192 14.18 8.84 -8.86
C TYR A 192 15.24 7.77 -9.11
N HIS A 193 14.89 6.48 -9.17
CA HIS A 193 15.85 5.44 -9.53
C HIS A 193 16.39 5.69 -10.95
N PRO A 194 17.70 5.55 -11.24
CA PRO A 194 18.25 5.85 -12.58
C PRO A 194 17.59 5.11 -13.74
N ARG A 195 17.14 3.87 -13.52
CA ARG A 195 16.34 3.12 -14.52
C ARG A 195 14.97 3.77 -14.79
N VAL A 196 14.30 4.26 -13.75
CA VAL A 196 13.01 4.97 -13.89
C VAL A 196 13.22 6.32 -14.58
N GLN A 197 14.27 7.06 -14.20
CA GLN A 197 14.66 8.30 -14.89
C GLN A 197 14.88 8.06 -16.38
N HIS A 198 15.59 6.99 -16.74
CA HIS A 198 15.87 6.64 -18.13
C HIS A 198 14.60 6.37 -18.94
N LEU A 199 13.68 5.56 -18.41
CA LEU A 199 12.43 5.22 -19.07
C LEU A 199 11.52 6.46 -19.24
N VAL A 200 11.44 7.31 -18.21
CA VAL A 200 10.69 8.57 -18.29
C VAL A 200 11.30 9.52 -19.31
N ALA A 201 12.64 9.68 -19.31
CA ALA A 201 13.34 10.55 -20.25
C ALA A 201 13.14 10.11 -21.71
N GLN A 202 13.23 8.81 -21.98
CA GLN A 202 12.96 8.26 -23.32
C GLN A 202 11.53 8.56 -23.77
N ARG A 203 10.55 8.36 -22.88
CA ARG A 203 9.14 8.61 -23.20
C ARG A 203 8.85 10.09 -23.40
N TYR A 204 9.48 10.95 -22.61
CA TYR A 204 9.31 12.40 -22.70
C TYR A 204 9.94 12.97 -23.97
N ALA A 205 11.14 12.50 -24.33
CA ALA A 205 11.83 12.86 -25.57
C ALA A 205 11.02 12.54 -26.84
N VAL A 206 10.22 11.47 -26.85
CA VAL A 206 9.32 11.17 -27.98
C VAL A 206 8.25 12.26 -28.16
N VAL A 207 7.83 12.92 -27.07
CA VAL A 207 6.79 13.95 -27.09
C VAL A 207 7.37 15.33 -27.34
N THR A 208 8.51 15.66 -26.74
CA THR A 208 9.11 17.01 -26.81
C THR A 208 10.14 17.17 -27.93
N GLY A 209 10.73 16.07 -28.41
CA GLY A 209 11.85 16.09 -29.35
C GLY A 209 13.21 16.33 -28.69
N ASP A 210 13.28 16.33 -27.35
CA ASP A 210 14.54 16.53 -26.61
C ASP A 210 15.48 15.31 -26.71
N ASP A 211 16.77 15.53 -26.48
CA ASP A 211 17.77 14.46 -26.46
C ASP A 211 17.86 13.79 -25.07
N ALA A 212 17.15 12.66 -24.91
CA ALA A 212 17.09 11.92 -23.64
C ALA A 212 18.48 11.59 -23.02
N PRO A 213 19.48 11.11 -23.78
CA PRO A 213 20.84 10.90 -23.26
C PRO A 213 21.47 12.15 -22.65
N THR A 214 21.38 13.30 -23.33
CA THR A 214 21.90 14.58 -22.80
C THR A 214 21.13 15.02 -21.55
N CYS A 215 19.80 14.95 -21.56
CA CYS A 215 18.97 15.28 -20.39
C CYS A 215 19.34 14.40 -19.18
N LEU A 216 19.55 13.09 -19.37
CA LEU A 216 19.96 12.17 -18.31
C LEU A 216 21.37 12.49 -17.78
N ALA A 217 22.33 12.82 -18.66
CA ALA A 217 23.67 13.21 -18.26
C ALA A 217 23.68 14.52 -17.46
N ASN A 218 22.87 15.50 -17.88
CA ASN A 218 22.69 16.76 -17.17
C ASN A 218 22.01 16.54 -15.82
N ALA A 219 20.92 15.76 -15.77
CA ALA A 219 20.22 15.41 -14.54
C ALA A 219 21.15 14.72 -13.53
N LYS A 220 21.98 13.78 -13.99
CA LYS A 220 22.97 13.10 -13.16
C LYS A 220 24.00 14.08 -12.58
N THR A 221 24.56 14.93 -13.43
CA THR A 221 25.57 15.92 -13.02
C THR A 221 24.99 16.94 -12.03
N ALA A 222 23.77 17.43 -12.30
CA ALA A 222 23.07 18.37 -11.44
C ALA A 222 22.68 17.75 -10.10
N ALA A 223 22.26 16.49 -10.08
CA ALA A 223 21.95 15.77 -8.84
C ALA A 223 23.19 15.59 -7.96
N ILE A 224 24.31 15.12 -8.51
CA ILE A 224 25.58 14.95 -7.80
C ILE A 224 26.05 16.30 -7.23
N THR A 225 26.05 17.34 -8.07
CA THR A 225 26.42 18.70 -7.66
C THR A 225 25.52 19.23 -6.54
N ALA A 226 24.22 18.91 -6.58
CA ALA A 226 23.28 19.31 -5.53
C ALA A 226 23.45 18.54 -4.21
N VAL A 227 24.00 17.31 -4.24
CA VAL A 227 24.28 16.52 -3.03
C VAL A 227 25.60 16.93 -2.37
N GLN A 228 26.60 17.35 -3.15
CA GLN A 228 27.96 17.67 -2.68
C GLN A 228 28.01 18.60 -1.44
N PRO A 229 27.23 19.70 -1.34
CA PRO A 229 27.26 20.58 -0.17
C PRO A 229 26.67 19.95 1.10
N HIS A 230 25.96 18.83 0.97
CA HIS A 230 25.23 18.18 2.06
C HIS A 230 25.88 16.89 2.57
N VAL A 231 27.05 16.52 2.04
CA VAL A 231 27.75 15.26 2.40
C VAL A 231 27.88 15.10 3.91
N GLN A 232 28.35 16.14 4.61
CA GLN A 232 28.52 16.11 6.06
C GLN A 232 27.21 15.77 6.79
N ARG A 233 26.14 16.55 6.53
CA ARG A 233 24.83 16.38 7.18
C ARG A 233 24.19 15.02 6.87
N LEU A 234 24.28 14.56 5.62
CA LEU A 234 23.73 13.26 5.21
C LEU A 234 24.49 12.10 5.86
N SER A 235 25.81 12.24 5.99
CA SER A 235 26.67 11.26 6.67
C SER A 235 26.37 11.21 8.16
N GLU A 236 26.19 12.36 8.82
CA GLU A 236 25.79 12.43 10.23
C GLU A 236 24.43 11.77 10.48
N ARG A 237 23.44 12.07 9.64
CA ARG A 237 22.09 11.48 9.74
C ARG A 237 22.11 9.96 9.55
N THR A 238 22.98 9.47 8.67
CA THR A 238 23.14 8.03 8.42
C THR A 238 23.91 7.36 9.56
N ALA A 239 24.99 7.99 10.02
CA ALA A 239 25.83 7.52 11.12
C ALA A 239 25.05 7.48 12.44
N GLU A 240 24.06 8.36 12.67
CA GLU A 240 23.22 8.34 13.85
C GLU A 240 22.58 6.96 14.10
N LYS A 241 22.13 6.29 13.04
CA LYS A 241 21.52 4.95 13.15
C LYS A 241 22.55 3.88 13.49
N ALA A 242 23.69 3.89 12.82
CA ALA A 242 24.80 2.98 13.12
C ALA A 242 25.32 3.16 14.55
N LEU A 243 25.38 4.40 15.04
CA LEU A 243 25.79 4.73 16.41
C LEU A 243 24.77 4.23 17.43
N ARG A 244 23.47 4.47 17.20
CA ARG A 244 22.42 3.93 18.07
C ARG A 244 22.52 2.41 18.15
N GLU A 245 22.70 1.74 17.02
CA GLU A 245 22.86 0.29 16.98
C GLU A 245 24.08 -0.18 17.77
N GLU A 246 25.23 0.47 17.60
CA GLU A 246 26.44 0.13 18.35
C GLU A 246 26.20 0.26 19.86
N ILE A 247 25.49 1.30 20.32
CA ILE A 247 25.06 1.43 21.72
C ILE A 247 24.18 0.25 22.14
N PHE A 248 23.18 -0.12 21.33
CA PHE A 248 22.26 -1.21 21.63
C PHE A 248 22.99 -2.56 21.78
N ARG A 249 24.07 -2.80 21.02
CA ARG A 249 24.88 -4.03 21.14
C ARG A 249 25.61 -4.16 22.47
N HIS A 250 25.99 -3.03 23.09
CA HIS A 250 26.67 -3.00 24.39
C HIS A 250 25.71 -3.03 25.58
N LEU A 251 24.39 -3.12 25.36
CA LEU A 251 23.44 -3.24 26.46
C LEU A 251 23.64 -4.58 27.20
N PRO A 252 23.64 -4.56 28.54
CA PRO A 252 23.89 -5.75 29.35
C PRO A 252 22.82 -6.82 29.15
N ARG A 253 23.26 -8.09 29.10
CA ARG A 253 22.37 -9.25 29.18
C ARG A 253 22.10 -9.65 30.63
N ARG A 254 21.05 -10.44 30.87
CA ARG A 254 20.64 -10.88 32.23
C ARG A 254 21.79 -11.42 33.10
N GLU A 255 22.70 -12.19 32.50
CA GLU A 255 23.87 -12.75 33.18
C GLU A 255 24.81 -11.65 33.69
N GLN A 256 25.15 -10.68 32.83
CA GLN A 256 26.03 -9.55 33.18
C GLN A 256 25.41 -8.62 34.22
N ILE A 257 24.07 -8.48 34.21
CA ILE A 257 23.33 -7.75 35.25
C ILE A 257 23.45 -8.47 36.60
N THR A 258 23.39 -9.80 36.58
CA THR A 258 23.51 -10.64 37.79
C THR A 258 24.91 -10.56 38.38
N ASP A 259 25.94 -10.52 37.53
CA ASP A 259 27.34 -10.40 37.95
C ASP A 259 27.73 -9.00 38.47
N GLY A 260 26.86 -8.00 38.28
CA GLY A 260 27.01 -6.65 38.83
C GLY A 260 28.27 -5.89 38.36
N GLN A 261 28.91 -6.34 37.27
CA GLN A 261 30.14 -5.75 36.77
C GLN A 261 29.87 -4.46 36.00
N PRO A 262 30.68 -3.40 36.20
CA PRO A 262 30.55 -2.16 35.45
C PRO A 262 30.87 -2.39 33.97
N ILE A 263 29.98 -1.94 33.09
CA ILE A 263 30.21 -1.94 31.63
C ILE A 263 30.65 -0.54 31.22
N ASN A 264 31.88 -0.43 30.72
CA ASN A 264 32.40 0.81 30.16
C ASN A 264 32.29 0.74 28.63
N VAL A 265 31.43 1.58 28.07
CA VAL A 265 31.23 1.68 26.61
C VAL A 265 31.91 2.95 26.12
N SER A 266 32.86 2.82 25.19
CA SER A 266 33.49 3.95 24.50
C SER A 266 33.24 3.82 23.01
N ILE A 267 32.56 4.81 22.43
CA ILE A 267 32.19 4.82 21.01
C ILE A 267 32.85 6.02 20.35
N ASP A 268 33.65 5.74 19.33
CA ASP A 268 34.31 6.77 18.54
C ASP A 268 33.35 7.33 17.48
N VAL A 269 32.58 8.34 17.85
CA VAL A 269 31.63 9.02 16.96
C VAL A 269 32.32 9.55 15.69
N VAL A 270 33.55 10.05 15.81
CA VAL A 270 34.28 10.66 14.69
C VAL A 270 34.58 9.62 13.63
N ARG A 271 34.98 8.41 14.04
CA ARG A 271 35.21 7.30 13.12
C ARG A 271 33.96 6.93 12.32
N PHE A 272 32.79 6.84 12.95
CA PHE A 272 31.54 6.49 12.24
C PHE A 272 31.16 7.55 11.21
N VAL A 273 31.21 8.83 11.58
CA VAL A 273 30.87 9.93 10.66
C VAL A 273 31.89 10.03 9.52
N THR A 274 33.18 9.84 9.81
CA THR A 274 34.25 9.89 8.80
C THR A 274 34.11 8.76 7.79
N ALA A 275 33.85 7.53 8.26
CA ALA A 275 33.65 6.38 7.38
C ALA A 275 32.43 6.54 6.47
N GLU A 276 31.31 7.05 6.98
CA GLU A 276 30.12 7.32 6.14
C GLU A 276 30.34 8.47 5.17
N ARG A 277 31.11 9.48 5.57
CA ARG A 277 31.51 10.59 4.71
C ARG A 277 32.40 10.14 3.56
N GLU A 278 33.40 9.30 3.84
CA GLU A 278 34.27 8.71 2.83
C GLU A 278 33.44 7.90 1.84
N ARG A 279 32.54 7.03 2.31
CA ARG A 279 31.64 6.25 1.45
C ARG A 279 30.78 7.13 0.52
N LEU A 280 30.17 8.18 1.06
CA LEU A 280 29.35 9.09 0.24
C LEU A 280 30.21 9.89 -0.74
N GLN A 281 31.40 10.31 -0.34
CA GLN A 281 32.33 11.01 -1.22
C GLN A 281 32.82 10.11 -2.37
N ASP A 282 33.18 8.85 -2.08
CA ASP A 282 33.57 7.87 -3.09
C ASP A 282 32.44 7.63 -4.10
N ALA A 283 31.19 7.55 -3.64
CA ALA A 283 30.02 7.42 -4.51
C ALA A 283 29.80 8.66 -5.39
N LEU A 284 30.08 9.87 -4.87
CA LEU A 284 30.00 11.12 -5.64
C LEU A 284 31.12 11.20 -6.69
N ASP A 285 32.35 10.84 -6.31
CA ASP A 285 33.52 10.86 -7.18
C ASP A 285 33.42 9.82 -8.31
N ALA A 286 32.88 8.64 -8.01
CA ALA A 286 32.54 7.62 -9.00
C ALA A 286 31.32 7.98 -9.87
N GLY A 287 30.60 9.05 -9.52
CA GLY A 287 29.33 9.42 -10.15
C GLY A 287 28.27 8.32 -10.03
N ASN A 288 28.24 7.56 -8.94
CA ASN A 288 27.31 6.47 -8.71
C ASN A 288 25.97 7.00 -8.17
N LEU A 289 25.17 7.63 -9.04
CA LEU A 289 23.87 8.19 -8.66
C LEU A 289 22.91 7.13 -8.12
N ALA A 290 22.99 5.88 -8.60
CA ALA A 290 22.15 4.79 -8.14
C ALA A 290 22.37 4.52 -6.64
N GLU A 291 23.64 4.45 -6.21
CA GLU A 291 24.00 4.28 -4.80
C GLU A 291 23.57 5.48 -3.95
N ILE A 292 23.81 6.70 -4.41
CA ILE A 292 23.45 7.92 -3.67
C ILE A 292 21.94 7.97 -3.42
N ILE A 293 21.12 7.74 -4.46
CA ILE A 293 19.66 7.78 -4.35
C ILE A 293 19.12 6.60 -3.53
N SER A 294 19.71 5.41 -3.67
CA SER A 294 19.21 4.21 -2.99
C SER A 294 19.62 4.11 -1.53
N GLN A 295 20.66 4.82 -1.08
CA GLN A 295 21.21 4.65 0.27
C GLN A 295 21.15 5.90 1.16
N TYR A 296 20.80 7.07 0.63
CA TYR A 296 20.78 8.32 1.39
C TYR A 296 19.44 9.06 1.25
N PRO A 297 19.05 9.87 2.25
CA PRO A 297 17.82 10.66 2.20
C PRO A 297 17.95 11.86 1.25
N VAL A 298 18.07 11.59 -0.05
CA VAL A 298 18.24 12.62 -1.10
C VAL A 298 17.07 13.61 -1.16
N ARG A 299 15.91 13.28 -0.61
CA ARG A 299 14.77 14.19 -0.45
C ARG A 299 15.10 15.43 0.39
N GLU A 300 16.13 15.37 1.22
CA GLU A 300 16.59 16.49 2.05
C GLU A 300 17.54 17.43 1.31
N THR A 301 17.86 17.14 0.05
CA THR A 301 18.70 17.99 -0.80
C THR A 301 17.90 18.51 -2.01
N PRO A 302 18.41 19.53 -2.71
CA PRO A 302 17.80 19.98 -3.96
C PRO A 302 17.88 18.96 -5.12
N ALA A 303 18.52 17.80 -4.93
CA ALA A 303 18.80 16.85 -6.01
C ALA A 303 17.55 16.38 -6.74
N LEU A 304 16.46 16.07 -6.02
CA LEU A 304 15.21 15.61 -6.64
C LEU A 304 14.59 16.69 -7.56
N ALA A 305 14.60 17.94 -7.11
CA ALA A 305 14.12 19.06 -7.92
C ALA A 305 15.02 19.30 -9.14
N LYS A 306 16.34 19.15 -8.99
CA LYS A 306 17.29 19.26 -10.10
C LYS A 306 17.12 18.15 -11.13
N ILE A 307 16.88 16.92 -10.70
CA ILE A 307 16.57 15.81 -11.62
C ILE A 307 15.31 16.14 -12.44
N ALA A 308 14.23 16.55 -11.79
CA ALA A 308 12.99 16.90 -12.50
C ALA A 308 13.21 18.02 -13.52
N GLN A 309 13.92 19.09 -13.14
CA GLN A 309 14.22 20.24 -14.02
C GLN A 309 15.05 19.84 -15.25
N GLU A 310 16.14 19.11 -15.05
CA GLU A 310 17.04 18.71 -16.15
C GLU A 310 16.42 17.65 -17.08
N LEU A 311 15.39 16.93 -16.61
CA LEU A 311 14.58 16.04 -17.42
C LEU A 311 13.43 16.76 -18.15
N GLY A 312 13.34 18.09 -18.05
CA GLY A 312 12.36 18.91 -18.78
C GLY A 312 11.00 19.05 -18.10
N PHE A 313 10.89 18.73 -16.80
CA PHE A 313 9.69 18.92 -16.00
C PHE A 313 9.74 20.23 -15.22
N GLN A 314 8.58 20.85 -15.00
CA GLN A 314 8.45 22.11 -14.26
C GLN A 314 8.81 21.94 -12.79
N ASP A 315 8.35 20.84 -12.20
CA ASP A 315 8.53 20.51 -10.80
C ASP A 315 8.53 18.99 -10.55
N ARG A 316 8.71 18.64 -9.28
CA ARG A 316 8.71 17.26 -8.81
C ARG A 316 7.36 16.57 -9.00
N GLU A 317 6.26 17.28 -8.81
CA GLU A 317 4.91 16.72 -8.88
C GLU A 317 4.60 16.27 -10.32
N GLN A 318 5.00 17.07 -11.31
CA GLN A 318 4.88 16.72 -12.72
C GLN A 318 5.74 15.52 -13.09
N TYR A 319 6.99 15.47 -12.64
CA TYR A 319 7.88 14.32 -12.87
C TYR A 319 7.31 13.05 -12.22
N GLU A 320 6.90 13.12 -10.95
CA GLU A 320 6.33 11.99 -10.20
C GLU A 320 5.00 11.53 -10.83
N GLY A 321 4.20 12.46 -11.38
CA GLY A 321 3.01 12.15 -12.19
C GLY A 321 3.35 11.42 -13.50
N ALA A 322 4.42 11.83 -14.19
CA ALA A 322 4.89 11.16 -15.39
C ALA A 322 5.42 9.74 -15.09
N VAL A 323 6.11 9.55 -13.96
CA VAL A 323 6.50 8.22 -13.47
C VAL A 323 5.27 7.34 -13.25
N ARG A 324 4.24 7.82 -12.55
CA ARG A 324 3.01 7.04 -12.35
C ARG A 324 2.36 6.66 -13.67
N LYS A 325 2.28 7.59 -14.63
CA LYS A 325 1.75 7.31 -15.97
C LYS A 325 2.60 6.28 -16.73
N LEU A 326 3.93 6.35 -16.61
CA LEU A 326 4.83 5.33 -17.14
C LEU A 326 4.48 3.94 -16.59
N LEU A 327 4.32 3.81 -15.27
CA LEU A 327 4.02 2.53 -14.64
C LEU A 327 2.62 1.98 -14.96
N MET A 328 1.66 2.82 -15.37
CA MET A 328 0.35 2.37 -15.85
C MET A 328 0.40 1.78 -17.25
N ASP A 329 1.28 2.31 -18.11
CA ASP A 329 1.28 1.99 -19.54
C ASP A 329 2.38 0.99 -19.94
N ASP A 330 3.44 0.85 -19.12
CA ASP A 330 4.61 0.04 -19.40
C ASP A 330 4.79 -1.06 -18.34
N ASN A 331 4.50 -2.31 -18.75
CA ASN A 331 4.64 -3.48 -17.89
C ASN A 331 6.10 -3.77 -17.50
N GLU A 332 7.09 -3.47 -18.35
CA GLU A 332 8.50 -3.70 -18.00
C GLU A 332 8.92 -2.73 -16.89
N ALA A 333 8.51 -1.46 -17.00
CA ALA A 333 8.72 -0.46 -15.96
C ALA A 333 8.06 -0.88 -14.64
N LEU A 334 6.83 -1.39 -14.71
CA LEU A 334 6.10 -1.89 -13.55
C LEU A 334 6.79 -3.09 -12.90
N THR A 335 7.23 -4.08 -13.68
CA THR A 335 7.99 -5.25 -13.19
C THR A 335 9.32 -4.82 -12.55
N PHE A 336 10.02 -3.86 -13.14
CA PHE A 336 11.23 -3.31 -12.53
C PHE A 336 10.94 -2.69 -11.17
N VAL A 337 9.92 -1.82 -11.07
CA VAL A 337 9.55 -1.20 -9.78
C VAL A 337 9.11 -2.24 -8.76
N LYS A 338 8.34 -3.26 -9.16
CA LYS A 338 7.95 -4.39 -8.29
C LYS A 338 9.15 -5.12 -7.69
N SER A 339 10.24 -5.28 -8.45
CA SER A 339 11.46 -5.93 -7.96
C SER A 339 12.13 -5.19 -6.78
N LEU A 340 11.87 -3.89 -6.61
CA LEU A 340 12.38 -3.09 -5.49
C LEU A 340 11.65 -3.33 -4.15
N PHE A 341 10.57 -4.12 -4.17
CA PHE A 341 9.83 -4.53 -2.98
C PHE A 341 10.24 -5.93 -2.47
N GLY A 342 11.30 -6.51 -3.03
CA GLY A 342 11.80 -7.83 -2.62
C GLY A 342 10.76 -8.93 -2.88
N THR A 343 10.46 -9.75 -1.87
CA THR A 343 9.49 -10.85 -1.98
C THR A 343 8.05 -10.43 -1.68
N LEU A 344 7.78 -9.14 -1.47
CA LEU A 344 6.45 -8.70 -1.06
C LEU A 344 5.37 -9.07 -2.09
N GLU A 345 5.66 -8.95 -3.39
CA GLU A 345 4.68 -9.32 -4.43
C GLU A 345 4.32 -10.81 -4.34
N SER A 346 5.32 -11.69 -4.30
CA SER A 346 5.08 -13.14 -4.21
C SER A 346 4.39 -13.52 -2.91
N ASP A 347 4.73 -12.87 -1.80
CA ASP A 347 4.15 -13.15 -0.50
C ASP A 347 2.70 -12.64 -0.41
N ILE A 348 2.40 -11.50 -1.06
CA ILE A 348 1.04 -11.01 -1.26
C ILE A 348 0.27 -12.01 -2.12
N GLU A 349 0.81 -12.48 -3.24
CA GLU A 349 0.12 -13.41 -4.16
C GLU A 349 -0.15 -14.78 -3.56
N ALA A 350 0.76 -15.30 -2.72
CA ALA A 350 0.64 -16.58 -2.05
C ALA A 350 -0.41 -16.63 -0.92
N ALA A 351 -0.74 -15.47 -0.33
CA ALA A 351 -1.78 -15.31 0.69
C ALA A 351 -3.18 -15.23 0.07
#